data_AF-A0A7H4MAJ5-F1
#
_entry.id   AF-A0A7H4MAJ5-F1
#
_cell.length_a   1.000
_cell.length_b   1.000
_cell.length_c   1.000
_cell.angle_alpha   90.00
_cell.angle_beta   90.00
_cell.angle_gamma   90.00
#
_symmetry.space_group_name_H-M   'P 1'
#
loop_
_entity.id
_entity.type
_entity.pdbx_description
1 polymer ?
#
loop_
_entity_poly.entity_id
_entity_poly.type
_entity_poly.pdbx_seq_one_letter_code
_entity_poly.pdbx_strand_id
1 'polypeptide(L)' 'MEFGIWVEPEMINPDSDLYRAHPDWVLALPGYTPLTGRHQFVLNLNIPEAFDYLLERMSWLLGEHAVDYVKWI' A
#
# COMPACT_ATOMS: atom_id res chain seq x y z
N MET A 1 8.95 25.49 10.90
CA MET A 1 8.31 24.31 11.53
C MET A 1 8.29 23.25 10.46
N GLU A 2 8.87 22.09 10.73
CA GLU A 2 8.94 20.98 9.77
C GLU A 2 7.60 20.22 9.74
N PHE A 3 7.26 19.65 8.60
CA PHE A 3 6.03 18.88 8.39
C PHE A 3 6.35 17.39 8.20
N GLY A 4 5.62 16.53 8.91
CA GLY A 4 5.74 15.08 8.81
C GLY A 4 4.42 14.42 8.37
N ILE A 5 4.53 13.34 7.59
CA ILE A 5 3.39 12.53 7.14
C ILE A 5 3.51 11.08 7.62
N TRP A 6 2.37 10.43 7.83
CA TRP A 6 2.28 9.01 8.13
C TRP A 6 1.76 8.22 6.92
N VAL A 7 2.38 7.08 6.63
CA VAL A 7 1.99 6.16 5.56
C VAL A 7 2.09 4.71 6.04
N GLU A 8 1.21 3.86 5.50
CA GLU A 8 1.25 2.40 5.66
C GLU A 8 1.04 1.76 4.27
N PRO A 9 2.06 1.84 3.39
CA PRO A 9 1.88 1.62 1.95
C PRO A 9 1.84 0.13 1.56
N GLU A 10 2.31 -0.76 2.43
CA GLU A 10 2.36 -2.21 2.21
C GLU A 10 1.03 -2.92 2.50
N MET A 11 -0.02 -2.16 2.86
CA MET A 11 -1.30 -2.70 3.30
C MET A 11 -2.42 -2.28 2.37
N ILE A 12 -3.43 -3.14 2.25
CA ILE A 12 -4.60 -2.92 1.41
C ILE A 12 -5.87 -3.33 2.15
N ASN A 13 -6.84 -2.43 2.22
CA ASN A 13 -8.12 -2.69 2.87
C ASN A 13 -9.10 -3.38 1.92
N PRO A 14 -9.88 -4.38 2.40
CA PRO A 14 -10.93 -5.02 1.59
C PRO A 14 -11.96 -4.02 1.05
N ASP A 15 -12.23 -2.95 1.80
CA ASP A 15 -13.05 -1.83 1.36
C ASP A 15 -12.17 -0.64 0.92
N SER A 16 -11.51 -0.79 -0.23
CA SER A 16 -10.71 0.27 -0.85
C SER A 16 -10.85 0.27 -2.37
N ASP A 17 -10.62 1.42 -2.99
CA ASP A 17 -10.60 1.52 -4.46
C ASP A 17 -9.53 0.62 -5.07
N LEU A 18 -8.36 0.56 -4.42
CA LEU A 18 -7.25 -0.28 -4.87
C LEU A 18 -7.61 -1.76 -4.86
N TYR A 19 -8.25 -2.25 -3.79
CA TYR A 19 -8.66 -3.66 -3.71
C TYR A 19 -9.76 -3.99 -4.72
N ARG A 20 -10.72 -3.08 -4.94
CA ARG A 20 -11.77 -3.28 -5.94
C ARG A 20 -11.21 -3.32 -7.36
N ALA A 21 -10.16 -2.56 -7.65
CA ALA A 21 -9.48 -2.55 -8.95
C ALA A 21 -8.53 -3.74 -9.14
N HIS A 22 -7.82 -4.12 -8.08
CA HIS A 22 -6.76 -5.13 -8.12
C HIS A 22 -6.86 -6.10 -6.93
N PRO A 23 -7.93 -6.94 -6.86
CA PRO A 23 -8.08 -7.91 -5.78
C PRO A 23 -6.98 -8.98 -5.80
N ASP A 24 -6.34 -9.19 -6.95
CA ASP A 24 -5.22 -10.10 -7.18
C ASP A 24 -3.89 -9.61 -6.56
N TRP A 25 -3.81 -8.35 -6.15
CA TRP A 25 -2.61 -7.79 -5.51
C TRP A 25 -2.47 -8.15 -4.03
N VAL A 26 -3.44 -8.86 -3.45
CA VAL A 26 -3.32 -9.36 -2.07
C VAL A 26 -2.32 -10.51 -2.00
N LEU A 27 -1.42 -10.46 -1.01
CA LEU A 27 -0.55 -11.57 -0.65
C LEU A 27 -1.39 -12.72 -0.08
N ALA A 28 -1.68 -13.71 -0.91
CA ALA A 28 -2.50 -14.86 -0.56
C ALA A 28 -1.91 -16.16 -1.13
N LEU A 29 -2.27 -17.28 -0.48
CA LEU A 29 -1.92 -18.63 -0.95
C LEU A 29 -3.10 -19.22 -1.72
N PRO A 30 -2.92 -19.74 -2.96
CA PRO A 30 -3.99 -20.39 -3.70
C PRO A 30 -4.66 -21.52 -2.92
N GLY A 31 -5.98 -21.57 -2.94
CA GLY A 31 -6.77 -22.56 -2.21
C GLY A 31 -7.05 -22.25 -0.74
N TYR A 32 -6.53 -21.13 -0.23
CA TYR A 32 -6.79 -20.66 1.14
C TYR A 32 -7.55 -19.33 1.12
N THR A 33 -8.49 -19.18 2.04
CA THR A 33 -9.17 -17.90 2.27
C THR A 33 -8.18 -16.92 2.91
N PRO A 34 -7.95 -15.73 2.31
CA PRO A 34 -7.09 -14.71 2.92
C PRO A 34 -7.65 -14.26 4.27
N LEU A 35 -6.78 -14.18 5.27
CA LEU A 35 -7.13 -13.67 6.60
C LEU A 35 -6.66 -12.23 6.74
N THR A 36 -7.53 -11.37 7.27
CA THR A 36 -7.15 -10.00 7.59
C THR A 36 -6.41 -9.96 8.93
N GLY A 37 -5.34 -9.17 9.01
CA GLY A 37 -4.78 -8.69 10.28
C GLY A 37 -5.19 -7.24 10.46
N ARG A 38 -5.67 -6.83 11.64
CA ARG A 38 -6.16 -5.44 11.88
C ARG A 38 -7.16 -4.94 10.79
N HIS A 39 -7.99 -5.84 10.26
CA HIS A 39 -8.97 -5.58 9.19
C HIS A 39 -8.40 -5.25 7.80
N GLN A 40 -7.10 -5.43 7.57
CA GLN A 40 -6.42 -5.21 6.29
C GLN A 40 -5.70 -6.47 5.80
N PHE A 41 -5.38 -6.49 4.51
CA PHE A 41 -4.48 -7.46 3.89
C PHE A 41 -3.12 -6.84 3.60
N VAL A 42 -2.14 -7.69 3.30
CA VAL A 42 -0.81 -7.27 2.84
C VAL A 42 -0.78 -7.22 1.32
N LEU A 43 -0.21 -6.17 0.75
CA LEU A 43 0.08 -6.06 -0.69
C LEU A 43 1.20 -7.02 -1.08
N ASN A 44 1.03 -7.75 -2.17
CA ASN A 44 2.07 -8.61 -2.72
C ASN A 44 3.03 -7.80 -3.60
N LEU A 45 4.08 -7.25 -2.99
CA LEU A 45 5.10 -6.48 -3.71
C LEU A 45 6.00 -7.33 -4.64
N ASN A 46 5.79 -8.65 -4.72
CA ASN A 46 6.42 -9.46 -5.78
C ASN A 46 5.70 -9.33 -7.12
N ILE A 47 4.49 -8.76 -7.15
CA ILE A 47 3.80 -8.40 -8.39
C ILE A 47 4.39 -7.07 -8.86
N PRO A 48 5.11 -7.03 -10.01
CA PRO A 48 5.79 -5.82 -10.47
C PRO A 48 4.86 -4.62 -10.57
N GLU A 49 3.63 -4.82 -11.05
CA GLU A 49 2.63 -3.76 -11.21
C GLU A 49 2.18 -3.16 -9.87
N ALA A 50 2.11 -3.98 -8.81
CA ALA A 50 1.78 -3.52 -7.46
C ALA A 50 2.93 -2.69 -6.86
N PHE A 51 4.18 -3.14 -7.07
CA PHE A 51 5.37 -2.40 -6.68
C PHE A 51 5.47 -1.06 -7.42
N ASP A 52 5.30 -1.07 -8.74
CA ASP A 52 5.37 0.13 -9.58
C ASP A 52 4.30 1.15 -9.19
N TYR A 53 3.07 0.70 -8.91
CA TYR A 53 2.02 1.57 -8.38
C TYR A 53 2.42 2.22 -7.06
N LEU A 54 2.94 1.44 -6.10
CA LEU A 54 3.37 1.98 -4.81
C LEU A 54 4.52 2.98 -4.97
N LEU A 55 5.51 2.64 -5.81
CA LEU A 55 6.63 3.51 -6.11
C LEU A 55 6.16 4.83 -6.74
N GLU A 56 5.25 4.79 -7.72
CA GLU A 56 4.67 5.99 -8.34
C GLU A 56 3.98 6.88 -7.29
N ARG A 57 3.13 6.30 -6.44
CA ARG A 57 2.39 7.07 -5.41
C ARG A 57 3.32 7.67 -4.37
N MET A 58 4.33 6.93 -3.91
CA MET A 58 5.31 7.43 -2.95
C MET A 58 6.22 8.50 -3.57
N SER A 59 6.64 8.31 -4.84
CA SER A 59 7.44 9.29 -5.58
C SER A 59 6.67 10.59 -5.79
N TRP A 60 5.38 10.49 -6.14
CA TRP A 60 4.50 11.65 -6.24
C TRP A 60 4.35 12.36 -4.88
N LEU A 61 4.00 11.61 -3.83
CA LEU A 61 3.77 12.15 -2.48
C LEU A 61 4.98 12.88 -1.92
N LEU A 62 6.18 12.29 -2.07
CA LEU A 62 7.42 12.83 -1.48
C LEU A 62 8.20 13.74 -2.42
N GLY A 63 7.97 13.62 -3.74
CA GLY A 63 8.65 14.41 -4.76
C GLY A 63 7.91 15.70 -5.11
N GLU A 64 6.59 15.74 -4.96
CA GLU A 64 5.78 16.91 -5.35
C GLU A 64 5.27 17.73 -4.15
N HIS A 65 5.53 17.29 -2.91
CA HIS A 65 5.05 17.97 -1.70
C HIS A 65 6.20 18.25 -0.73
N ALA A 66 6.07 19.33 0.04
CA ALA A 66 7.05 19.69 1.07
C ALA A 66 6.87 18.82 2.33
N VAL A 67 7.34 17.58 2.26
CA VAL A 67 7.37 16.63 3.37
C VAL A 67 8.79 16.51 3.90
N ASP A 68 9.01 16.91 5.16
CA ASP A 68 10.33 16.90 5.79
C ASP A 68 10.60 15.59 6.54
N TYR A 69 9.54 14.86 6.93
CA TYR A 69 9.64 13.59 7.67
C TYR A 69 8.55 12.59 7.25
N VAL A 70 8.92 11.32 7.15
CA VAL A 70 7.99 10.22 6.85
C VAL A 70 8.00 9.22 8.00
N LYS A 71 6.81 8.94 8.54
CA LYS A 71 6.56 7.82 9.44
C LYS A 71 5.94 6.67 8.65
N TRP A 72 6.73 5.64 8.40
CA TRP A 72 6.34 4.43 7.66
C TRP A 72 6.00 3.31 8.65
N ILE A 73 4.80 2.74 8.54
CA ILE A 73 4.32 1.60 9.35
C ILE A 73 3.90 0.45 8.44
#